data_AF-A0A947BIE4-F1
#
_entry.id   AF-A0A947BIE4-F1
#
_cell.length_a   1.000
_cell.length_b   1.000
_cell.length_c   1.000
_cell.angle_alpha   90.00
_cell.angle_beta   90.00
_cell.angle_gamma   90.00
#
_symmetry.space_group_name_H-M   'P 1'
#
loop_
_entity.id
_entity.type
_entity.pdbx_description
1 polymer ?
#
loop_
_entity_poly.entity_id
_entity_poly.type
_entity_poly.pdbx_seq_one_letter_code
_entity_poly.pdbx_strand_id
1 'polypeptide(L)' 'MSLLSSDIRPTEITVIVVLISLLVLLPPLSSFWISEDSPWYLPYLVWFGIILLSARLQHLLRKHAV' A
#
# COMPACT_ATOMS: atom_id res chain seq x y z
N MET A 1 20.15 27.72 -12.56
CA MET A 1 18.78 27.15 -12.67
C MET A 1 18.79 25.76 -12.04
N SER A 2 18.68 25.68 -10.71
CA SER A 2 19.01 24.48 -9.92
C SER A 2 18.01 24.31 -8.78
N LEU A 3 16.75 23.92 -9.06
CA LEU A 3 15.70 23.84 -8.02
C LEU A 3 14.73 22.67 -8.19
N LEU A 4 15.13 21.56 -8.81
CA LEU A 4 14.30 20.35 -8.85
C LEU A 4 15.13 19.06 -8.69
N SER A 5 16.07 19.03 -7.75
CA SER A 5 16.36 17.76 -7.09
C SER A 5 15.29 17.59 -6.03
N SER A 6 14.10 17.17 -6.46
CA SER A 6 13.17 16.54 -5.54
C SER A 6 13.89 15.31 -5.01
N ASP A 7 14.50 15.45 -3.82
CA ASP A 7 14.90 14.33 -2.97
C ASP A 7 13.62 13.56 -2.63
N ILE A 8 13.15 12.77 -3.59
CA ILE A 8 11.99 11.93 -3.38
C ILE A 8 12.49 10.86 -2.42
N ARG A 9 12.14 11.04 -1.16
CA ARG A 9 12.54 10.10 -0.12
C ARG A 9 11.99 8.74 -0.55
N PRO A 10 12.79 7.67 -0.55
CA PRO A 10 12.34 6.36 -1.03
C PRO A 10 11.04 5.91 -0.35
N THR A 11 10.77 6.38 0.87
CA THR A 11 9.48 6.24 1.56
C THR A 11 8.29 6.78 0.77
N GLU A 12 8.39 7.96 0.15
CA GLU A 12 7.30 8.62 -0.60
C GLU A 12 6.95 7.84 -1.87
N ILE A 13 7.96 7.41 -2.65
CA ILE A 13 7.75 6.53 -3.81
C ILE A 13 7.07 5.25 -3.38
N THR A 14 7.51 4.67 -2.28
CA THR A 14 6.96 3.37 -1.90
C THR A 14 5.53 3.49 -1.36
N VAL A 15 5.21 4.59 -0.66
CA VAL A 15 3.81 4.91 -0.31
C VAL A 15 2.97 5.07 -1.57
N ILE A 16 3.47 5.78 -2.58
CA ILE A 16 2.77 5.96 -3.87
C ILE A 16 2.56 4.62 -4.59
N VAL A 17 3.58 3.77 -4.68
CA VAL A 17 3.50 2.45 -5.34
C VAL A 17 2.54 1.52 -4.60
N VAL A 18 2.54 1.53 -3.27
CA VAL A 18 1.56 0.79 -2.45
C VAL A 18 0.16 1.33 -2.68
N LEU A 19 -0.02 2.66 -2.69
CA LEU A 19 -1.32 3.28 -2.93
C LEU A 19 -1.86 2.94 -4.31
N ILE A 20 -1.02 3.01 -5.36
CA ILE A 20 -1.38 2.67 -6.73
C ILE A 20 -1.71 1.19 -6.85
N SER A 21 -0.87 0.30 -6.31
CA SER A 21 -1.16 -1.14 -6.32
C SER A 21 -2.48 -1.43 -5.62
N LEU A 22 -2.73 -0.77 -4.49
CA LEU A 22 -3.97 -0.92 -3.76
C LEU A 22 -5.17 -0.41 -4.56
N LEU A 23 -5.05 0.75 -5.21
CA LEU A 23 -6.11 1.35 -6.03
C LEU A 23 -6.42 0.49 -7.26
N VAL A 24 -5.41 -0.18 -7.83
CA VAL A 24 -5.56 -1.09 -8.97
C VAL A 24 -6.16 -2.44 -8.56
N LEU A 25 -5.88 -2.92 -7.34
CA LEU A 25 -6.47 -4.16 -6.82
C LEU A 25 -7.85 -3.97 -6.18
N LEU A 26 -8.24 -2.74 -5.81
CA LEU A 26 -9.55 -2.44 -5.20
C LEU A 26 -10.77 -2.83 -6.06
N PRO A 27 -10.81 -2.56 -7.39
CA PRO A 27 -11.96 -2.86 -8.24
C PRO A 27 -12.32 -4.36 -8.36
N PRO A 28 -11.37 -5.30 -8.56
CA PRO A 28 -11.72 -6.71 -8.54
C PRO A 28 -12.10 -7.18 -7.12
N LEU A 29 -11.45 -6.64 -6.07
CA LEU A 29 -11.78 -6.96 -4.68
C LEU A 29 -13.20 -6.52 -4.29
N SER A 30 -13.68 -5.39 -4.81
CA SER A 30 -15.06 -4.94 -4.57
C SER A 30 -16.11 -5.77 -5.29
N SER A 31 -15.78 -6.31 -6.47
CA SER A 31 -16.64 -7.30 -7.13
C SER A 31 -16.79 -8.58 -6.29
N PHE A 32 -15.75 -8.98 -5.55
CA PHE A 32 -15.86 -10.10 -4.61
C PHE A 32 -16.66 -9.72 -3.36
N TRP A 33 -16.59 -8.46 -2.88
CA TRP A 33 -17.34 -8.01 -1.70
C TRP A 33 -18.87 -7.96 -1.88
N ILE A 34 -19.35 -7.82 -3.11
CA ILE A 34 -20.79 -7.63 -3.41
C ILE A 34 -21.53 -8.96 -3.65
N SER A 35 -20.83 -10.09 -3.77
CA SER A 35 -21.50 -11.40 -3.88
C SER A 35 -22.18 -11.79 -2.56
N GLU A 36 -23.39 -12.34 -2.63
CA GLU A 36 -24.19 -12.76 -1.45
C GLU A 36 -23.48 -13.80 -0.57
N ASP A 37 -22.55 -14.58 -1.12
CA ASP A 37 -21.72 -15.56 -0.40
C ASP A 37 -20.40 -14.97 0.15
N SER A 38 -20.19 -13.66 0.03
CA SER A 38 -18.91 -13.03 0.36
C SER A 38 -18.67 -12.93 1.87
N PRO A 39 -17.52 -13.42 2.38
CA PRO A 39 -17.18 -13.29 3.78
C PRO A 39 -17.00 -11.83 4.23
N TRP A 40 -17.79 -11.42 5.22
CA TRP A 40 -17.80 -10.09 5.84
C TRP A 40 -16.45 -9.61 6.41
N TYR A 41 -15.51 -10.53 6.67
CA TYR A 41 -14.19 -10.19 7.20
C TYR A 41 -13.16 -9.79 6.12
N LEU A 42 -13.45 -10.03 4.84
CA LEU A 42 -12.53 -9.72 3.73
C LEU A 42 -12.03 -8.26 3.69
N PRO A 43 -12.87 -7.23 3.93
CA PRO A 43 -12.39 -5.84 3.93
C PRO A 43 -11.33 -5.61 5.02
N TYR A 44 -11.58 -6.15 6.21
CA TYR A 44 -10.66 -6.05 7.34
C TYR A 44 -9.35 -6.79 7.08
N LEU A 45 -9.40 -7.92 6.37
CA LEU A 45 -8.20 -8.67 5.97
C LEU A 45 -7.33 -7.89 4.99
N VAL A 46 -7.96 -7.21 4.02
CA VAL A 46 -7.26 -6.32 3.08
C VAL A 46 -6.63 -5.14 3.82
N TRP A 47 -7.37 -4.49 4.73
CA TRP A 47 -6.84 -3.44 5.60
C TRP A 47 -5.65 -3.91 6.43
N PHE A 48 -5.74 -5.11 7.02
CA PHE A 48 -4.65 -5.71 7.76
C PHE A 48 -3.42 -5.95 6.87
N GLY A 49 -3.62 -6.44 5.65
CA GLY A 49 -2.57 -6.62 4.65
C GLY A 49 -1.84 -5.32 4.32
N ILE A 50 -2.57 -4.23 4.08
CA ILE A 50 -2.01 -2.90 3.79
C ILE A 50 -1.16 -2.40 4.96
N ILE A 51 -1.70 -2.49 6.19
CA ILE A 51 -1.01 -2.03 7.40
C ILE A 51 0.28 -2.84 7.61
N LEU A 52 0.21 -4.16 7.45
CA LEU A 52 1.36 -5.04 7.60
C LEU A 52 2.44 -4.78 6.53
N LEU A 53 2.01 -4.55 5.27
CA LEU A 53 2.93 -4.20 4.18
C LEU A 53 3.63 -2.88 4.49
N SER A 54 2.88 -1.85 4.88
CA SER A 54 3.42 -0.54 5.25
C SER A 54 4.42 -0.65 6.40
N ALA A 55 4.10 -1.43 7.44
CA ALA A 55 4.99 -1.66 8.57
C ALA A 55 6.27 -2.41 8.18
N ARG A 56 6.15 -3.49 7.38
CA ARG A 56 7.29 -4.26 6.85
C ARG A 56 8.23 -3.38 6.03
N LEU A 57 7.65 -2.54 5.20
CA LEU A 57 8.35 -1.67 4.30
C LEU A 57 9.09 -0.54 5.04
N GLN A 58 8.42 0.09 6.01
CA GLN A 58 9.06 1.05 6.92
C GLN A 58 10.21 0.40 7.70
N HIS A 59 10.06 -0.87 8.09
CA HIS A 59 11.10 -1.62 8.80
C HIS A 59 12.32 -1.90 7.90
N LEU A 60 12.11 -2.24 6.63
CA LEU A 60 13.18 -2.47 5.65
C LEU A 60 13.94 -1.18 5.30
N LEU A 61 13.21 -0.07 5.15
CA LEU A 61 13.79 1.26 4.91
C LEU A 61 14.63 1.72 6.12
N ARG A 62 14.14 1.50 7.34
CA ARG A 62 14.91 1.79 8.57
C ARG A 62 16.21 1.00 8.65
N LYS A 63 16.24 -0.25 8.16
CA LYS A 63 17.46 -1.07 8.15
C LYS A 63 18.52 -0.62 7.14
N HIS A 64 18.12 0.07 6.06
CA HIS A 64 19.07 0.61 5.07
C HIS A 64 19.55 2.03 5.41
N ALA A 65 18.95 2.68 6.41
CA ALA A 65 19.30 4.01 6.87
C ALA A 65 20.29 4.01 8.07
N VAL A 66 20.82 2.84 8.46
CA VAL A 66 21.82 2.67 9.53
C VAL A 66 23.11 2.15 8.93
#